data_AF-A0A133UQX6-F1
#
_entry.id   AF-A0A133UQX6-F1
#
_cell.length_a   1.000
_cell.length_b   1.000
_cell.length_c   1.000
_cell.angle_alpha   90.00
_cell.angle_beta   90.00
_cell.angle_gamma   90.00
#
_symmetry.space_group_name_H-M   'P 1'
#
loop_
_entity.id
_entity.type
_entity.pdbx_description
1 polymer ?
#
loop_
_entity_poly.entity_id
_entity_poly.type
_entity_poly.pdbx_seq_one_letter_code
_entity_poly.pdbx_strand_id
1 'polypeptide(L)'
;MVRRFSISDTAQHMVGGFLLAGPFVVTEEVWRLAENMSLFHSFFTVLIVLVIGYGALYKADADRDPDKESEVAGIPLRLVSLVLVSYFSVAVLIFVLTAPQTFEATYLTAFKVMGIAAIFSEIGAATADTIF
;
A
#
# COMPACT_ATOMS: atom_id res chain seq x y z
N MET A 1 -17.11 21.00 -8.61
CA MET A 1 -15.95 21.19 -9.51
C MET A 1 -15.05 19.98 -9.28
N VAL A 2 -14.94 19.05 -10.23
CA VAL A 2 -14.15 17.82 -10.04
C VAL A 2 -12.67 18.20 -10.04
N ARG A 3 -12.01 18.06 -8.89
CA ARG A 3 -10.59 18.40 -8.70
C ARG A 3 -9.76 17.43 -9.56
N ARG A 4 -8.99 17.96 -10.52
CA ARG A 4 -8.09 17.16 -11.36
C ARG A 4 -6.93 16.64 -10.49
N PHE A 5 -6.64 15.36 -10.63
CA PHE A 5 -5.48 14.69 -10.01
C PHE A 5 -4.20 15.47 -10.34
N SER A 6 -3.50 15.94 -9.31
CA SER A 6 -2.25 16.70 -9.38
C SER A 6 -1.09 15.82 -8.94
N ILE A 7 0.13 16.05 -9.44
CA ILE A 7 1.34 15.36 -8.98
C ILE A 7 1.56 15.57 -7.46
N SER A 8 1.03 16.67 -6.91
CA SER A 8 1.01 16.93 -5.46
C SER A 8 0.28 15.83 -4.68
N ASP A 9 -0.74 15.21 -5.27
CA ASP A 9 -1.55 14.17 -4.62
C ASP A 9 -0.72 12.89 -4.46
N THR A 10 0.18 12.60 -5.41
CA THR A 10 1.12 11.46 -5.31
C THR A 10 2.14 11.65 -4.19
N ALA A 11 2.64 12.87 -3.98
CA ALA A 11 3.57 13.14 -2.89
C ALA A 11 2.92 12.95 -1.52
N GLN A 12 1.65 13.35 -1.38
CA GLN A 12 0.88 13.17 -0.15
C GLN A 12 0.57 11.70 0.13
N HIS A 13 0.19 10.93 -0.91
CA HIS A 13 0.01 9.48 -0.79
C HIS A 13 1.32 8.78 -0.38
N MET A 14 2.46 9.21 -0.92
CA MET A 14 3.77 8.67 -0.53
C MET A 14 4.14 9.04 0.91
N VAL A 15 3.89 10.27 1.36
CA VAL A 15 4.17 10.69 2.75
C VAL A 15 3.31 9.90 3.73
N GLY A 16 2.00 9.77 3.47
CA GLY A 16 1.11 8.95 4.30
C GLY A 16 1.52 7.48 4.31
N GLY A 17 1.85 6.94 3.13
CA GLY A 17 2.28 5.56 2.97
C GLY A 17 3.61 5.25 3.67
N PHE A 18 4.59 6.15 3.60
CA PHE A 18 5.86 6.00 4.31
C PHE A 18 5.69 6.05 5.82
N LEU A 19 4.86 6.98 6.32
CA LEU A 19 4.69 7.20 7.75
C LEU A 19 4.20 5.94 8.47
N LEU A 20 3.21 5.25 7.90
CA LEU A 20 2.66 4.04 8.53
C LEU A 20 3.44 2.77 8.18
N ALA A 21 4.08 2.69 7.01
CA ALA A 21 4.86 1.51 6.63
C ALA A 21 6.23 1.42 7.32
N GLY A 22 6.84 2.56 7.65
CA GLY A 22 8.20 2.65 8.20
C GLY A 22 8.47 1.66 9.34
N PRO A 23 7.69 1.67 10.43
CA PRO A 23 7.89 0.76 11.57
C PRO A 23 7.87 -0.73 11.20
N PHE A 24 7.08 -1.12 10.20
CA PHE A 24 6.96 -2.52 9.78
C PHE A 24 8.10 -2.98 8.87
N VAL A 25 8.74 -2.05 8.15
CA VAL A 25 9.92 -2.38 7.32
C VAL A 25 11.17 -2.58 8.20
N VAL A 26 11.23 -1.95 9.38
CA VAL A 26 12.44 -1.91 10.22
C VAL A 26 12.43 -2.84 11.43
N THR A 27 11.41 -3.68 11.58
CA THR A 27 11.22 -4.55 12.76
C THR A 27 11.44 -6.02 12.43
N GLU A 28 12.32 -6.69 13.19
CA GLU A 28 12.69 -8.09 12.97
C GLU A 28 11.48 -9.03 13.00
N GLU A 29 10.48 -8.72 13.83
CA GLU A 29 9.25 -9.50 13.98
C GLU A 29 8.49 -9.64 12.65
N VAL A 30 8.44 -8.58 11.85
CA VAL A 30 7.76 -8.60 10.54
C VAL A 30 8.53 -9.45 9.54
N TRP A 31 9.85 -9.37 9.55
CA TRP A 31 10.71 -10.18 8.68
C TRP A 31 10.62 -11.67 9.02
N ARG A 32 10.63 -12.02 10.30
CA ARG A 32 10.42 -13.40 10.77
C ARG A 32 9.01 -13.89 10.44
N LEU A 33 7.98 -13.05 10.56
CA LEU A 33 6.62 -13.40 10.15
C LEU A 33 6.56 -13.71 8.65
N ALA A 34 7.14 -12.83 7.83
CA ALA A 34 7.20 -12.97 6.39
C ALA A 34 7.97 -14.21 5.94
N GLU A 35 9.06 -14.56 6.64
CA GLU A 35 9.83 -15.77 6.34
C GLU A 35 8.97 -17.03 6.47
N ASN A 36 8.17 -17.10 7.54
CA ASN A 36 7.28 -18.23 7.84
C ASN A 36 6.00 -18.28 6.98
N MET A 37 5.66 -17.20 6.27
CA MET A 37 4.50 -17.19 5.38
C MET A 37 4.75 -18.05 4.13
N SER A 38 3.77 -18.88 3.78
CA SER A 38 3.72 -19.45 2.42
C SER A 38 3.22 -18.42 1.41
N LEU A 39 3.42 -18.68 0.11
CA LEU A 39 2.87 -17.85 -0.97
C LEU A 39 1.34 -17.70 -0.91
N PHE A 40 0.66 -18.71 -0.36
CA PHE A 40 -0.78 -18.66 -0.13
C PHE A 40 -1.15 -17.54 0.85
N HIS A 41 -0.40 -17.38 1.95
CA HIS A 41 -0.62 -16.27 2.89
C HIS A 41 -0.34 -14.92 2.22
N SER A 42 0.69 -14.83 1.37
CA SER A 42 1.01 -13.61 0.62
C SER A 42 -0.07 -13.21 -0.39
N PHE A 43 -0.74 -14.19 -1.00
CA PHE A 43 -1.90 -13.92 -1.84
C PHE A 43 -3.03 -13.25 -1.02
N PHE A 44 -3.31 -13.76 0.19
CA PHE A 44 -4.31 -13.13 1.06
C PHE A 44 -3.92 -11.74 1.55
N THR A 45 -2.62 -11.45 1.74
CA THR A 45 -2.22 -10.07 2.05
C THR A 45 -2.55 -9.11 0.91
N VAL A 46 -2.40 -9.54 -0.35
CA VAL A 46 -2.82 -8.72 -1.51
C VAL A 46 -4.33 -8.51 -1.51
N LEU A 47 -5.12 -9.54 -1.24
CA LEU A 47 -6.58 -9.40 -1.14
C LEU A 47 -7.01 -8.45 -0.02
N ILE A 48 -6.33 -8.50 1.13
CA ILE A 48 -6.61 -7.59 2.26
C ILE A 48 -6.37 -6.14 1.86
N VAL A 49 -5.25 -5.85 1.18
CA VAL A 49 -4.97 -4.51 0.64
C VAL A 49 -6.10 -4.09 -0.29
N LEU A 50 -6.48 -4.90 -1.29
CA LEU A 50 -7.57 -4.55 -2.21
C LEU A 50 -8.89 -4.24 -1.49
N VAL A 51 -9.25 -5.02 -0.48
CA VAL A 51 -10.47 -4.84 0.31
C VAL A 51 -10.41 -3.55 1.14
N ILE A 52 -9.28 -3.28 1.78
CA ILE A 52 -9.09 -2.08 2.61
C ILE A 52 -9.05 -0.84 1.73
N GLY A 53 -8.28 -0.83 0.64
CA GLY A 53 -8.25 0.26 -0.32
C GLY A 53 -9.62 0.59 -0.89
N TYR A 54 -10.39 -0.42 -1.30
CA TYR A 54 -11.76 -0.21 -1.78
C TYR A 54 -12.66 0.36 -0.68
N GLY A 55 -12.58 -0.17 0.54
CA GLY A 55 -13.35 0.33 1.68
C GLY A 55 -13.00 1.78 2.02
N ALA A 56 -11.71 2.11 2.05
CA ALA A 56 -11.22 3.45 2.34
C ALA A 56 -11.65 4.47 1.27
N LEU A 57 -11.64 4.08 -0.01
CA LEU A 57 -12.03 4.98 -1.10
C LEU A 57 -13.55 5.13 -1.25
N TYR A 58 -14.34 4.07 -1.15
CA TYR A 58 -15.76 4.11 -1.56
C TYR A 58 -16.76 3.84 -0.44
N LYS A 59 -16.30 3.39 0.74
CA LYS A 59 -17.17 3.21 1.92
C LYS A 59 -16.95 4.28 2.97
N ALA A 60 -15.71 4.74 3.14
CA ALA A 60 -15.40 5.81 4.10
C ALA A 60 -15.75 7.21 3.57
N ASP A 61 -15.75 7.40 2.25
CA ASP A 61 -16.14 8.66 1.60
C ASP A 61 -17.46 8.45 0.83
N ALA A 62 -18.57 8.95 1.38
CA ALA A 62 -19.92 8.75 0.86
C ALA A 62 -20.21 9.55 -0.42
N ASP A 63 -19.36 10.53 -0.75
CA ASP A 63 -19.50 11.34 -1.98
C ASP A 63 -18.87 10.66 -3.20
N ARG A 64 -18.15 9.53 -3.00
CA ARG A 64 -17.44 8.82 -4.06
C ARG A 64 -18.27 7.66 -4.60
N ASP A 65 -18.49 7.70 -5.91
CA ASP A 65 -19.22 6.69 -6.65
C ASP A 65 -18.26 5.95 -7.61
N PRO A 66 -17.98 4.65 -7.38
CA PRO A 66 -17.06 3.89 -8.22
C PRO A 66 -17.54 3.80 -9.67
N ASP A 67 -18.85 3.77 -9.92
CA ASP A 67 -19.44 3.67 -11.25
C ASP A 67 -19.22 4.93 -12.10
N LYS A 68 -18.76 6.02 -11.47
CA LYS A 68 -18.44 7.30 -12.13
C LYS A 68 -16.94 7.50 -12.37
N GLU A 69 -16.09 6.57 -11.95
CA GLU A 69 -14.65 6.68 -12.12
C GLU A 69 -14.15 6.07 -13.43
N SER A 70 -12.99 6.50 -13.89
CA SER A 70 -12.32 5.86 -15.02
C SER A 70 -11.81 4.48 -14.61
N GLU A 71 -12.14 3.46 -15.39
CA GLU A 71 -11.81 2.06 -15.09
C GLU A 71 -10.76 1.49 -16.05
N VAL A 72 -9.98 0.53 -15.55
CA VAL A 72 -9.16 -0.37 -16.36
C VAL A 72 -9.56 -1.80 -16.06
N ALA A 73 -9.99 -2.55 -17.08
CA ALA A 73 -10.47 -3.91 -16.93
C ALA A 73 -11.58 -4.10 -15.85
N GLY A 74 -12.45 -3.09 -15.68
CA GLY A 74 -13.52 -3.10 -14.67
C GLY A 74 -13.07 -2.77 -13.24
N ILE A 75 -11.84 -2.30 -13.05
CA ILE A 75 -11.31 -1.85 -11.76
C ILE A 75 -11.08 -0.33 -11.83
N PRO A 76 -11.60 0.46 -10.86
CA PRO A 76 -11.34 1.89 -10.83
C PRO A 76 -9.85 2.22 -10.80
N LEU A 77 -9.40 3.12 -11.69
CA LEU A 77 -7.99 3.51 -11.81
C LEU A 77 -7.43 4.12 -10.52
N ARG A 78 -8.28 4.75 -9.70
CA ARG A 78 -7.85 5.33 -8.42
C ARG A 78 -7.48 4.25 -7.42
N LEU A 79 -8.27 3.18 -7.34
CA LEU A 79 -7.92 2.01 -6.50
C LEU A 79 -6.60 1.41 -6.96
N VAL A 80 -6.42 1.24 -8.28
CA VAL A 80 -5.15 0.76 -8.84
C VAL A 80 -3.99 1.68 -8.45
N SER A 81 -4.17 2.99 -8.58
CA SER A 81 -3.16 3.98 -8.19
C SER A 81 -2.83 3.92 -6.70
N LEU A 82 -3.84 3.83 -5.83
CA LEU A 82 -3.67 3.75 -4.38
C LEU A 82 -2.85 2.51 -3.99
N VAL A 83 -3.22 1.35 -4.53
CA VAL A 83 -2.51 0.09 -4.29
C VAL A 83 -1.08 0.19 -4.79
N LEU A 84 -0.87 0.65 -6.02
CA LEU A 84 0.48 0.77 -6.61
C LEU A 84 1.36 1.73 -5.79
N VAL A 85 0.86 2.89 -5.38
CA VAL A 85 1.61 3.85 -4.57
C VAL A 85 1.94 3.27 -3.20
N SER A 86 1.03 2.50 -2.60
CA SER A 86 1.25 1.85 -1.29
C SER A 86 2.38 0.81 -1.37
N TYR A 87 2.32 -0.10 -2.35
CA TYR A 87 3.39 -1.08 -2.57
C TYR A 87 4.72 -0.41 -2.96
N PHE A 88 4.67 0.60 -3.82
CA PHE A 88 5.86 1.34 -4.25
C PHE A 88 6.53 2.06 -3.08
N SER A 89 5.75 2.69 -2.20
CA SER A 89 6.27 3.34 -1.00
C SER A 89 7.03 2.35 -0.12
N VAL A 90 6.45 1.17 0.11
CA VAL A 90 7.10 0.11 0.89
C VAL A 90 8.36 -0.41 0.21
N ALA A 91 8.31 -0.63 -1.11
CA ALA A 91 9.47 -1.07 -1.88
C ALA A 91 10.63 -0.09 -1.81
N VAL A 92 10.35 1.21 -1.90
CA VAL A 92 11.35 2.28 -1.73
C VAL A 92 11.97 2.23 -0.33
N LEU A 93 11.16 2.07 0.73
CA LEU A 93 11.68 1.94 2.09
C LEU A 93 12.59 0.71 2.25
N ILE A 94 12.15 -0.45 1.78
CA ILE A 94 12.94 -1.70 1.81
C ILE A 94 14.28 -1.50 1.10
N PHE A 95 14.27 -0.83 -0.06
CA PHE A 95 15.46 -0.55 -0.85
C PHE A 95 16.41 0.44 -0.16
N VAL A 96 15.90 1.61 0.23
CA VAL A 96 16.72 2.69 0.81
C VAL A 96 17.33 2.27 2.15
N LEU A 97 16.57 1.53 2.96
CA LEU A 97 17.03 1.07 4.27
C LEU A 97 17.92 -0.18 4.18
N THR A 98 18.16 -0.70 2.98
CA THR A 98 19.00 -1.89 2.77
C THR A 98 18.50 -3.07 3.65
N ALA A 99 17.16 -3.14 3.82
CA ALA A 99 16.54 -3.99 4.83
C ALA A 99 16.78 -5.50 4.60
N PRO A 100 16.72 -6.03 3.36
CA PRO A 100 17.00 -7.45 3.12
C PRO A 100 18.40 -7.88 3.59
N GLN A 101 19.40 -7.00 3.49
CA GLN A 101 20.76 -7.28 3.96
C GLN A 101 20.84 -7.24 5.50
N THR A 102 20.18 -6.27 6.13
CA THR A 102 20.14 -6.14 7.60
C THR A 102 19.51 -7.37 8.27
N PHE A 103 18.47 -7.94 7.65
CA PHE A 103 17.75 -9.10 8.17
C PHE A 103 18.15 -10.43 7.51
N GLU A 104 19.23 -10.46 6.74
CA GLU A 104 19.74 -11.65 6.02
C GLU A 104 18.65 -12.39 5.22
N ALA A 105 17.71 -11.64 4.65
CA ALA A 105 16.48 -12.14 4.09
C ALA A 105 16.57 -12.34 2.57
N THR A 106 15.87 -13.36 2.06
CA THR A 106 15.74 -13.57 0.61
C THR A 106 14.87 -12.48 -0.04
N TYR A 107 15.03 -12.27 -1.35
CA TYR A 107 14.13 -11.40 -2.12
C TYR A 107 12.66 -11.83 -2.02
N LEU A 108 12.42 -13.14 -1.89
CA LEU A 108 11.08 -13.66 -1.69
C LEU A 108 10.52 -13.23 -0.33
N THR A 109 11.31 -13.28 0.74
CA THR A 109 10.93 -12.77 2.06
C THR A 109 10.65 -11.26 1.99
N ALA A 110 11.49 -10.49 1.31
CA ALA A 110 11.27 -9.04 1.13
C ALA A 110 9.94 -8.75 0.40
N PHE A 111 9.57 -9.56 -0.61
CA PHE A 111 8.27 -9.44 -1.28
C PHE A 111 7.10 -9.70 -0.34
N LYS A 112 7.23 -10.67 0.58
CA LYS A 112 6.20 -10.95 1.59
C LYS A 112 6.09 -9.84 2.63
N VAL A 113 7.22 -9.29 3.10
CA VAL A 113 7.25 -8.09 3.95
C VAL A 113 6.55 -6.93 3.27
N MET A 114 6.78 -6.76 1.97
CA MET A 114 6.12 -5.72 1.18
C MET A 114 4.60 -5.85 1.24
N GLY A 115 4.05 -7.08 1.13
CA GLY A 115 2.62 -7.34 1.28
C GLY A 115 2.07 -7.01 2.68
N ILE A 116 2.81 -7.34 3.75
CA ILE A 116 2.41 -7.01 5.13
C ILE A 116 2.39 -5.48 5.32
N ALA A 117 3.49 -4.81 4.98
CA ALA A 117 3.64 -3.37 5.20
C ALA A 117 2.74 -2.55 4.27
N ALA A 118 2.37 -3.06 3.09
CA ALA A 118 1.44 -2.40 2.18
C ALA A 118 0.04 -2.21 2.78
N ILE A 119 -0.42 -3.12 3.65
CA ILE A 119 -1.69 -2.98 4.38
C ILE A 119 -1.73 -1.68 5.18
N PHE A 120 -0.62 -1.36 5.87
CA PHE A 120 -0.51 -0.16 6.69
C PHE A 120 -0.20 1.08 5.85
N SER A 121 0.64 0.92 4.82
CA SER A 121 0.95 1.98 3.87
C SER A 121 -0.31 2.51 3.19
N GLU A 122 -1.20 1.61 2.78
CA GLU A 122 -2.46 1.97 2.11
C GLU A 122 -3.40 2.77 3.00
N ILE A 123 -3.53 2.41 4.27
CA ILE A 123 -4.32 3.18 5.25
C ILE A 123 -3.76 4.60 5.37
N GLY A 124 -2.44 4.74 5.42
CA GLY A 124 -1.77 6.04 5.47
C GLY A 124 -2.00 6.86 4.20
N ALA A 125 -1.87 6.22 3.04
CA ALA A 125 -2.08 6.85 1.73
C ALA A 125 -3.54 7.28 1.54
N ALA A 126 -4.51 6.44 1.89
CA ALA A 126 -5.94 6.76 1.80
C ALA A 126 -6.37 7.86 2.79
N THR A 127 -5.78 7.88 3.99
CA THR A 127 -5.99 8.97 4.96
C THR A 127 -5.44 10.29 4.43
N ALA A 128 -4.25 10.26 3.81
CA ALA A 128 -3.70 11.44 3.15
C ALA A 128 -4.56 11.90 1.96
N ASP A 129 -5.12 10.96 1.18
CA ASP A 129 -6.03 11.25 0.05
C ASP A 129 -7.36 11.90 0.48
N THR A 130 -7.82 11.65 1.69
CA THR A 130 -9.10 12.19 2.20
C THR A 130 -8.94 13.52 2.92
N ILE A 131 -7.78 13.78 3.53
CA ILE A 131 -7.55 15.00 4.32
C ILE A 131 -7.10 16.19 3.43
N PHE A 132 -6.45 15.95 2.29
CA PHE A 132 -5.80 16.99 1.47
C PHE A 132 -6.44 17.25 0.11
#